data_AF-A0A257M0K6-F1
#
_entry.id   AF-A0A257M0K6-F1
#
_cell.length_a   1.000
_cell.length_b   1.000
_cell.length_c   1.000
_cell.angle_alpha   90.00
_cell.angle_beta   90.00
_cell.angle_gamma   90.00
#
_symmetry.space_group_name_H-M   'P 1'
#
loop_
_entity.id
_entity.type
_entity.pdbx_description
1 polymer ?
#
loop_
_entity_poly.entity_id
_entity_poly.type
_entity_poly.pdbx_seq_one_letter_code
_entity_poly.pdbx_strand_id
1 'polypeptide(L)'
;MNTFDLIMKGSLLLDVAGVVGLGLLGFAAIRLARREESWGGNLMAAGASSLLIARLFVLIAPHVLTREVLANLGPAAISAQLAIPAILLSFGLAGVVWGLWGHARWVQEGR
;
A
#
# COMPACT_ATOMS: atom_id res chain seq x y z
N MET A 1 -16.63 -10.23 -27.25
CA MET A 1 -16.48 -9.38 -26.06
C MET A 1 -15.11 -9.67 -25.48
N ASN A 2 -14.16 -8.73 -25.58
CA ASN A 2 -12.75 -9.01 -25.32
C ASN A 2 -12.48 -9.11 -23.81
N THR A 3 -11.67 -10.08 -23.39
CA THR A 3 -11.20 -10.26 -21.99
C THR A 3 -10.57 -8.99 -21.42
N PHE A 4 -9.93 -8.19 -22.26
CA PHE A 4 -9.34 -6.89 -21.89
C PHE A 4 -10.37 -5.85 -21.43
N ASP A 5 -11.56 -5.84 -22.06
CA ASP A 5 -12.68 -4.96 -21.65
C ASP A 5 -13.29 -5.41 -20.32
N LEU A 6 -13.27 -6.72 -20.04
CA LEU A 6 -13.77 -7.28 -18.78
C LEU A 6 -12.83 -6.93 -17.61
N ILE A 7 -11.53 -6.86 -17.85
CA ILE A 7 -10.52 -6.42 -16.87
C ILE A 7 -10.62 -4.91 -16.63
N MET A 8 -10.83 -4.12 -17.69
CA MET A 8 -10.97 -2.66 -17.60
C MET A 8 -12.30 -2.21 -16.98
N LYS A 9 -13.41 -2.90 -17.28
CA LYS A 9 -14.73 -2.64 -16.65
C LYS A 9 -14.89 -3.34 -15.30
N GLY A 10 -14.11 -4.39 -15.04
CA GLY A 10 -14.02 -5.10 -13.77
C GLY A 10 -13.12 -4.42 -12.74
N SER A 11 -12.84 -3.12 -12.89
CA SER A 11 -11.94 -2.36 -12.01
C SER A 11 -12.30 -2.54 -10.54
N LEU A 12 -13.60 -2.56 -10.23
CA LEU A 12 -14.11 -2.65 -8.87
C LEU A 12 -13.74 -3.98 -8.20
N LEU A 13 -13.81 -5.11 -8.92
CA LEU A 13 -13.37 -6.41 -8.37
C LEU A 13 -11.86 -6.44 -8.14
N LEU A 14 -11.07 -5.89 -9.07
CA LEU A 14 -9.62 -5.85 -8.95
C LEU A 14 -9.17 -4.90 -7.83
N ASP A 15 -9.89 -3.79 -7.65
CA ASP A 15 -9.68 -2.82 -6.58
C ASP A 15 -10.02 -3.40 -5.21
N VAL A 16 -11.16 -4.08 -5.09
CA VAL A 16 -11.55 -4.80 -3.87
C VAL A 16 -10.54 -5.91 -3.56
N ALA A 17 -10.17 -6.72 -4.55
CA ALA A 17 -9.16 -7.77 -4.37
C ALA A 17 -7.80 -7.18 -3.94
N GLY A 18 -7.41 -6.04 -4.52
CA GLY A 18 -6.18 -5.33 -4.15
C GLY A 18 -6.21 -4.82 -2.71
N VAL A 19 -7.31 -4.19 -2.28
CA VAL A 19 -7.47 -3.68 -0.91
C VAL A 19 -7.53 -4.84 0.09
N VAL A 20 -8.30 -5.89 -0.19
CA VAL A 20 -8.39 -7.08 0.66
C VAL A 20 -7.04 -7.79 0.75
N GLY A 21 -6.34 -7.97 -0.38
CA GLY A 21 -5.02 -8.61 -0.42
C GLY A 21 -3.97 -7.85 0.39
N LEU A 22 -3.90 -6.52 0.23
CA LEU A 22 -3.01 -5.67 1.03
C LEU A 22 -3.41 -5.65 2.51
N GLY A 23 -4.71 -5.69 2.82
CA GLY A 23 -5.22 -5.80 4.18
C GLY A 23 -4.80 -7.10 4.86
N LEU A 24 -4.91 -8.23 4.16
CA LEU A 24 -4.45 -9.54 4.65
C LEU A 24 -2.93 -9.58 4.82
N LEU A 25 -2.17 -8.97 3.90
CA LEU A 25 -0.72 -8.86 4.02
C LEU A 25 -0.33 -8.04 5.26
N GLY A 26 -0.98 -6.91 5.49
CA GLY A 26 -0.80 -6.10 6.69
C GLY A 26 -1.16 -6.87 7.97
N PHE A 27 -2.29 -7.58 7.97
CA PHE A 27 -2.70 -8.40 9.11
C PHE A 27 -1.71 -9.52 9.40
N ALA A 28 -1.21 -10.21 8.36
CA ALA A 28 -0.18 -11.23 8.51
C ALA A 28 1.12 -10.65 9.08
N ALA A 29 1.54 -9.47 8.60
CA ALA A 29 2.72 -8.76 9.08
C ALA A 29 2.58 -8.35 10.55
N ILE A 30 1.43 -7.79 10.95
CA ILE A 30 1.14 -7.42 12.36
C ILE A 30 1.12 -8.67 13.24
N ARG A 31 0.49 -9.77 12.78
CA ARG A 31 0.47 -11.03 13.51
C ARG A 31 1.88 -11.58 13.73
N LEU A 32 2.73 -11.49 12.72
CA LEU A 32 4.14 -11.89 12.79
C LEU A 32 4.92 -11.01 13.76
N ALA A 33 4.77 -9.68 13.65
CA ALA A 33 5.40 -8.71 14.53
C ALA A 33 5.05 -8.95 16.00
N ARG A 34 3.79 -9.28 16.30
CA ARG A 34 3.33 -9.55 17.67
C ARG A 34 3.74 -10.92 18.20
N ARG A 35 3.87 -11.94 17.34
CA ARG A 35 4.27 -13.29 17.77
C ARG A 35 5.77 -13.39 18.03
N GLU A 36 6.57 -12.79 17.17
CA GLU A 36 8.02 -12.97 17.15
C GLU A 36 8.77 -11.78 17.77
N GLU A 37 8.08 -10.68 18.10
CA GLU A 37 8.66 -9.40 18.56
C GLU A 37 9.82 -8.89 17.69
N SER A 38 9.87 -9.35 16.43
CA SER A 38 10.98 -9.06 15.53
C SER A 38 10.87 -7.66 14.95
N TRP A 39 12.00 -6.97 14.87
CA TRP A 39 12.10 -5.67 14.22
C TRP A 39 11.68 -5.74 12.74
N GLY A 40 12.00 -6.84 12.06
CA GLY A 40 11.58 -7.11 10.67
C GLY A 40 10.06 -7.19 10.51
N GLY A 41 9.35 -7.81 11.46
CA GLY A 41 7.88 -7.87 11.46
C GLY A 41 7.23 -6.49 11.57
N ASN A 42 7.74 -5.63 12.45
CA ASN A 42 7.26 -4.25 12.60
C ASN A 42 7.47 -3.43 11.30
N LEU A 43 8.63 -3.58 10.66
CA LEU A 43 8.96 -2.89 9.41
C LEU A 43 8.09 -3.36 8.24
N MET A 44 7.83 -4.67 8.17
CA MET A 44 6.91 -5.27 7.21
C MET A 44 5.48 -4.76 7.40
N ALA A 45 5.01 -4.65 8.66
CA ALA A 45 3.68 -4.14 8.98
C ALA A 45 3.52 -2.66 8.60
N ALA A 46 4.54 -1.84 8.88
CA ALA A 46 4.56 -0.43 8.47
C ALA A 46 4.55 -0.29 6.93
N GLY A 47 5.36 -1.10 6.23
CA GLY A 47 5.39 -1.13 4.77
C GLY A 47 4.04 -1.52 4.16
N ALA A 48 3.43 -2.59 4.67
CA ALA A 48 2.10 -3.05 4.25
C ALA A 48 1.01 -2.00 4.49
N SER A 49 1.08 -1.30 5.62
CA SER A 49 0.15 -0.21 5.95
C SER A 49 0.30 0.97 4.99
N SER A 50 1.54 1.34 4.65
CA SER A 50 1.82 2.37 3.64
C SER A 50 1.27 2.00 2.26
N LEU A 51 1.42 0.75 1.83
CA LEU A 51 0.84 0.26 0.57
C LEU A 51 -0.70 0.34 0.56
N LEU A 52 -1.33 -0.03 1.68
CA LEU A 52 -2.79 0.05 1.84
C LEU A 52 -3.26 1.52 1.75
N ILE A 53 -2.59 2.43 2.47
CA ILE A 53 -2.92 3.86 2.45
C ILE A 53 -2.75 4.42 1.04
N ALA A 54 -1.66 4.09 0.34
CA ALA A 54 -1.43 4.52 -1.03
C ALA A 54 -2.56 4.04 -1.96
N ARG A 55 -2.98 2.77 -1.82
CA ARG A 55 -4.06 2.20 -2.63
C ARG A 55 -5.38 2.90 -2.36
N LEU A 56 -5.73 3.11 -1.10
CA LEU A 56 -6.95 3.82 -0.70
C LEU A 56 -6.93 5.26 -1.20
N PHE A 57 -5.79 5.95 -1.13
CA PHE A 57 -5.65 7.29 -1.66
C PHE A 57 -5.96 7.31 -3.16
N VAL A 58 -5.38 6.42 -3.96
CA VAL A 58 -5.63 6.37 -5.42
C VAL A 58 -7.09 6.09 -5.74
N LEU A 59 -7.77 5.26 -4.94
CA LEU A 59 -9.19 4.94 -5.13
C LEU A 59 -10.12 6.09 -4.72
N ILE A 60 -9.80 6.80 -3.64
CA ILE A 60 -10.66 7.85 -3.08
C ILE A 60 -10.40 9.21 -3.74
N ALA A 61 -9.15 9.50 -4.13
CA ALA A 61 -8.72 10.76 -4.71
C ALA A 61 -9.61 11.24 -5.88
N PRO A 62 -10.00 10.45 -6.89
CA PRO A 62 -10.85 10.94 -7.98
C PRO A 62 -12.27 11.34 -7.52
N HIS A 63 -12.73 10.84 -6.36
CA HIS A 63 -14.05 11.15 -5.81
C HIS A 63 -14.03 12.38 -4.88
N VAL A 64 -12.88 12.70 -4.28
CA VAL A 64 -12.74 13.79 -3.29
C VAL A 64 -12.00 14.99 -3.86
N LEU A 65 -10.94 14.76 -4.64
CA LEU A 65 -10.10 15.79 -5.24
C LEU A 65 -10.60 16.10 -6.66
N THR A 66 -11.72 16.83 -6.74
CA THR A 66 -12.22 17.36 -8.02
C THR A 66 -11.30 18.46 -8.55
N ARG A 67 -11.41 18.77 -9.85
CA ARG A 67 -10.59 19.81 -10.50
C ARG A 67 -10.71 21.16 -9.81
N GLU A 68 -11.90 21.49 -9.32
CA GLU A 68 -12.18 22.74 -8.60
C GLU A 68 -11.46 22.78 -7.24
N VAL A 69 -11.50 21.68 -6.49
CA VAL A 69 -10.80 21.54 -5.20
C VAL A 69 -9.28 21.64 -5.40
N LEU A 70 -8.74 20.94 -6.40
CA LEU A 70 -7.31 20.99 -6.74
C LEU A 70 -6.86 22.38 -7.20
N ALA A 71 -7.68 23.08 -8.00
CA ALA A 71 -7.39 24.44 -8.43
C ALA A 71 -7.36 25.42 -7.25
N ASN A 72 -8.25 25.24 -6.27
CA ASN A 72 -8.30 26.08 -5.06
C ASN A 72 -7.14 25.80 -4.09
N LEU A 73 -6.65 24.56 -4.04
CA LEU A 73 -5.48 24.19 -3.21
C LEU A 73 -4.14 24.57 -3.86
N GLY A 74 -4.16 24.94 -5.14
CA GLY A 74 -3.01 25.43 -5.87
C GLY A 74 -2.05 24.35 -6.39
N PRO A 75 -0.94 24.78 -7.04
CA PRO A 75 -0.05 23.89 -7.79
C PRO A 75 0.62 22.81 -6.93
N ALA A 76 0.89 23.11 -5.66
CA ALA A 76 1.50 22.16 -4.74
C ALA A 76 0.60 20.93 -4.50
N ALA A 77 -0.72 21.10 -4.45
CA ALA A 77 -1.66 20.00 -4.24
C ALA A 77 -1.75 19.06 -5.45
N ILE A 78 -1.67 19.61 -6.67
CA ILE A 78 -1.63 18.83 -7.90
C ILE A 78 -0.37 17.95 -7.93
N SER A 79 0.79 18.54 -7.62
CA SER A 79 2.05 17.81 -7.53
C SER A 79 2.00 16.75 -6.42
N ALA A 80 1.43 17.08 -5.25
CA ALA A 80 1.29 16.16 -4.13
C ALA A 80 0.38 14.97 -4.46
N GLN A 81 -0.72 15.18 -5.19
CA GLN A 81 -1.63 14.11 -5.61
C GLN A 81 -0.92 13.03 -6.45
N LEU A 82 0.08 13.43 -7.25
CA LEU A 82 0.88 12.51 -8.06
C LEU A 82 2.04 11.89 -7.25
N ALA A 83 2.71 12.70 -6.42
CA ALA A 83 3.90 12.28 -5.70
C ALA A 83 3.58 11.38 -4.49
N ILE A 84 2.54 11.68 -3.72
CA ILE A 84 2.20 10.96 -2.48
C ILE A 84 1.98 9.46 -2.74
N PRO A 85 1.16 9.04 -3.73
CA PRO A 85 1.00 7.62 -4.03
C PRO A 85 2.31 6.95 -4.43
N ALA A 86 3.10 7.58 -5.30
CA ALA A 86 4.36 7.01 -5.77
C ALA A 86 5.36 6.81 -4.62
N ILE A 87 5.46 7.79 -3.72
CA ILE A 87 6.32 7.75 -2.54
C ILE A 87 5.84 6.64 -1.59
N LEU A 88 4.55 6.62 -1.24
CA LEU A 88 4.00 5.62 -0.32
C LEU A 88 4.08 4.20 -0.88
N LEU A 89 3.91 4.02 -2.19
CA LEU A 89 4.09 2.72 -2.84
C LEU A 89 5.55 2.26 -2.79
N SER A 90 6.48 3.16 -3.08
CA SER A 90 7.92 2.85 -3.08
C SER A 90 8.42 2.51 -1.68
N PHE A 91 8.13 3.37 -0.70
CA PHE A 91 8.50 3.11 0.71
C PHE A 91 7.75 1.91 1.27
N GLY A 92 6.48 1.75 0.93
CA GLY A 92 5.67 0.61 1.35
C GLY A 92 6.26 -0.71 0.88
N LEU A 93 6.61 -0.80 -0.41
CA LEU A 93 7.24 -1.98 -0.99
C LEU A 93 8.61 -2.25 -0.37
N ALA A 94 9.44 -1.21 -0.23
CA ALA A 94 10.74 -1.31 0.42
C ALA A 94 10.61 -1.81 1.86
N GLY A 95 9.65 -1.30 2.63
CA GLY A 95 9.39 -1.74 4.00
C GLY A 95 8.94 -3.20 4.09
N VAL A 96 8.10 -3.67 3.17
CA VAL A 96 7.71 -5.10 3.10
C VAL A 96 8.92 -5.98 2.76
N VAL A 97 9.69 -5.64 1.74
CA VAL A 97 10.86 -6.42 1.29
C VAL A 97 11.93 -6.45 2.37
N TRP A 98 12.27 -5.29 2.94
CA TRP A 98 13.27 -5.17 3.99
C TRP A 98 12.81 -5.84 5.28
N GLY A 99 11.53 -5.69 5.63
CA GLY A 99 10.95 -6.34 6.81
C GLY A 99 10.96 -7.86 6.70
N LEU A 100 10.66 -8.42 5.51
CA LEU A 100 10.74 -9.85 5.24
C LEU A 100 12.18 -10.36 5.33
N TRP A 101 13.13 -9.66 4.69
CA TRP A 101 14.54 -10.02 4.76
C TRP A 101 15.10 -9.94 6.18
N GLY A 102 14.80 -8.86 6.90
CA GLY A 102 15.20 -8.67 8.29
C GLY A 102 14.60 -9.71 9.23
N HIS A 103 13.35 -10.10 9.01
CA HIS A 103 12.72 -11.19 9.75
C HIS A 103 13.39 -12.54 9.45
N ALA A 104 13.68 -12.84 8.18
CA ALA A 104 14.38 -14.07 7.80
C ALA A 104 15.79 -14.15 8.41
N ARG A 105 16.53 -13.02 8.44
CA ARG A 105 17.82 -12.92 9.14
C ARG A 105 17.68 -13.17 10.64
N TRP A 106 16.68 -12.57 11.27
CA TRP A 106 16.42 -12.74 12.69
C TRP A 106 16.14 -14.21 13.07
N VAL A 107 15.40 -14.94 12.23
CA VAL A 107 15.16 -16.39 12.41
C VAL A 107 16.45 -17.21 12.19
N GLN A 108 17.31 -16.83 11.24
CA GLN A 108 18.57 -17.53 10.97
C GLN A 108 19.65 -17.29 12.04
N GLU A 109 19.65 -16.12 12.68
CA GLU A 109 20.67 -15.69 13.64
C GLU A 109 20.47 -16.27 15.05
N GLY A 110 19.46 -17.11 15.27
CA GLY A 110 19.41 -17.98 16.45
C GLY A 110 18.53 -17.48 17.59
N ARG A 111 17.26 -17.22 17.28
CA ARG A 111 16.19 -17.78 18.11
C ARG A 111 15.55 -18.95 17.36
#